data_AF-A0A0D3AYE8-F1
#
_entry.id   AF-A0A0D3AYE8-F1
#
_cell.length_a   1.000
_cell.length_b   1.000
_cell.length_c   1.000
_cell.angle_alpha   90.00
_cell.angle_beta   90.00
_cell.angle_gamma   90.00
#
_symmetry.space_group_name_H-M   'P 1'
#
loop_
_entity.id
_entity.type
_entity.pdbx_description
1 polymer ?
#
loop_
_entity_poly.entity_id
_entity_poly.type
_entity_poly.pdbx_seq_one_letter_code
_entity_poly.pdbx_strand_id
1 'polypeptide(L)' 'MGGNDVAAKIAVWWDMFDCPVPEGIEARRVRPSLEGAFNELGYTGPVSITAYGDQKQTPEHLLLRALSSTGVTVVHTRSG' A
#
# COMPACT_ATOMS: atom_id res chain seq x y z
N MET A 1 20.67 22.75 -15.46
CA MET A 1 19.46 22.76 -16.32
C MET A 1 18.30 22.36 -15.43
N GLY A 2 17.44 23.32 -15.07
CA GLY A 2 16.21 23.05 -14.33
C GLY A 2 15.13 22.63 -15.31
N GLY A 3 14.91 21.32 -15.43
CA GLY A 3 13.70 20.75 -15.98
C GLY A 3 12.81 20.38 -14.80
N ASN A 4 11.65 21.00 -14.70
CA ASN A 4 10.61 20.56 -13.78
C ASN A 4 10.01 19.27 -14.36
N ASP A 5 10.74 18.16 -14.26
CA ASP A 5 10.22 16.85 -14.60
C ASP A 5 9.20 16.49 -13.52
N VAL A 6 7.93 16.75 -13.80
CA VAL A 6 6.84 16.31 -12.93
C VAL A 6 6.82 14.80 -13.02
N ALA A 7 7.49 14.13 -12.08
CA ALA A 7 7.51 12.69 -12.01
C ALA A 7 6.08 12.12 -12.01
N ALA A 8 5.85 11.08 -12.81
CA ALA A 8 4.54 10.51 -13.01
C ALA A 8 3.93 10.00 -11.69
N LYS A 9 2.67 10.33 -11.43
CA LYS A 9 1.97 9.86 -10.23
C LYS A 9 1.81 8.34 -10.27
N ILE A 10 2.06 7.69 -9.15
CA ILE A 10 1.90 6.25 -8.98
C ILE A 10 0.66 6.00 -8.13
N ALA A 11 -0.23 5.15 -8.63
CA ALA A 11 -1.42 4.71 -7.91
C ALA A 11 -1.41 3.18 -7.81
N VAL A 12 -1.62 2.68 -6.59
CA VAL A 12 -1.66 1.25 -6.28
C VAL A 12 -3.03 0.92 -5.73
N TRP A 13 -3.70 -0.05 -6.36
CA TRP A 13 -4.94 -0.65 -5.88
C TRP A 13 -4.62 -2.08 -5.48
N TRP A 14 -4.74 -2.36 -4.19
CA TRP A 14 -4.28 -3.61 -3.60
C TRP A 14 -5.45 -4.37 -3.01
N ASP A 15 -5.76 -5.52 -3.60
CA ASP A 15 -6.70 -6.49 -3.06
C ASP A 15 -6.00 -7.36 -2.02
N MET A 16 -6.37 -7.22 -0.74
CA MET A 16 -5.76 -8.01 0.34
C MET A 16 -6.38 -9.39 0.50
N PHE A 17 -7.51 -9.67 -0.17
CA PHE A 17 -8.10 -11.00 -0.18
C PHE A 17 -7.28 -11.93 -1.10
N ASP A 18 -7.01 -11.48 -2.32
CA ASP A 18 -6.21 -12.24 -3.29
C ASP A 18 -4.71 -12.13 -3.02
N CYS A 19 -4.24 -11.00 -2.49
CA CYS A 19 -2.83 -10.74 -2.18
C CYS A 19 -2.64 -10.31 -0.72
N PRO A 20 -2.79 -11.22 0.26
CA PRO A 20 -2.62 -10.87 1.67
C PRO A 20 -1.16 -10.51 1.98
N VAL A 21 -0.95 -9.82 3.11
CA VAL A 21 0.41 -9.62 3.64
C VAL A 21 0.97 -10.97 4.09
N PRO A 22 2.19 -11.34 3.68
CA PRO A 22 2.81 -12.59 4.13
C PRO A 22 2.95 -12.65 5.65
N GLU A 23 2.76 -13.83 6.21
CA GLU A 23 2.90 -14.05 7.65
C GLU A 23 4.33 -13.74 8.12
N GLY A 24 4.46 -13.11 9.29
CA GLY A 24 5.76 -12.68 9.84
C GLY A 24 6.33 -11.39 9.24
N ILE A 25 5.68 -10.79 8.24
CA ILE A 25 6.02 -9.46 7.73
C ILE A 25 5.20 -8.39 8.45
N GLU A 26 5.89 -7.41 9.02
CA GLU A 26 5.21 -6.23 9.56
C GLU A 26 4.54 -5.44 8.44
N ALA A 27 3.23 -5.20 8.55
CA ALA A 27 2.45 -4.45 7.56
C ALA A 27 3.06 -3.07 7.24
N ARG A 28 3.72 -2.44 8.23
CA ARG A 28 4.38 -1.15 8.05
C ARG A 28 5.52 -1.17 7.02
N ARG A 29 6.08 -2.34 6.72
CA ARG A 29 7.14 -2.51 5.73
C ARG A 29 6.63 -2.59 4.30
N VAL A 30 5.32 -2.81 4.10
CA VAL A 30 4.71 -2.94 2.77
C VAL A 30 4.94 -1.67 1.94
N ARG A 31 4.59 -0.50 2.49
CA ARG A 31 4.75 0.78 1.78
C ARG A 31 6.21 1.07 1.40
N PRO A 32 7.20 1.04 2.33
CA PRO A 32 8.61 1.24 1.96
C PRO A 32 9.13 0.24 0.94
N SER A 33 8.64 -1.02 0.97
CA SER A 33 9.04 -2.03 -0.01
C SER A 33 8.51 -1.71 -1.41
N LEU A 34 7.25 -1.26 -1.51
CA LEU A 34 6.66 -0.81 -2.78
C LEU A 34 7.37 0.43 -3.33
N GLU A 35 7.60 1.44 -2.47
CA GLU A 35 8.32 2.66 -2.85
C GLU A 35 9.76 2.36 -3.30
N GLY A 36 10.45 1.43 -2.63
CA GLY A 36 11.77 0.95 -3.05
C GLY A 36 11.74 0.29 -4.43
N ALA A 37 10.80 -0.61 -4.67
CA ALA A 37 10.63 -1.27 -5.97
C ALA A 37 10.29 -0.26 -7.09
N PHE A 38 9.44 0.73 -6.82
CA PHE A 38 9.15 1.80 -7.78
C PHE A 38 10.39 2.62 -8.11
N ASN A 39 11.21 2.96 -7.12
CA ASN A 39 12.44 3.70 -7.31
C ASN A 39 13.48 2.90 -8.14
N GLU A 40 13.61 1.59 -7.89
CA GLU A 40 14.48 0.71 -8.70
C GLU A 40 14.06 0.65 -10.17
N LEU A 41 12.76 0.79 -10.45
CA LEU A 41 12.20 0.88 -11.79
C LEU A 41 12.26 2.29 -12.40
N GLY A 42 12.80 3.28 -11.67
CA GLY A 42 12.91 4.68 -12.11
C GLY A 42 11.63 5.51 -11.90
N TYR A 43 10.63 4.98 -11.20
CA TYR A 43 9.42 5.72 -10.85
C TYR A 43 9.60 6.45 -9.52
N THR A 44 9.90 7.74 -9.59
CA THR A 44 10.19 8.61 -8.42
C THR A 44 9.04 9.55 -8.07
N GLY A 45 7.87 9.38 -8.69
CA GLY A 45 6.74 10.26 -8.49
C GLY A 45 5.93 9.97 -7.22
N PRO A 46 4.98 10.85 -6.89
CA PRO A 46 4.15 10.69 -5.68
C PRO A 46 3.36 9.38 -5.71
N VAL A 47 3.42 8.62 -4.60
CA VAL A 47 2.77 7.31 -4.45
C VAL A 47 1.48 7.42 -3.64
N SER A 48 0.38 6.95 -4.20
CA SER A 48 -0.91 6.78 -3.53
C SER A 48 -1.29 5.29 -3.50
N ILE A 49 -1.56 4.75 -2.32
CA ILE A 49 -1.86 3.33 -2.13
C ILE A 49 -3.24 3.19 -1.49
N THR A 50 -4.10 2.39 -2.12
CA THR A 50 -5.42 2.02 -1.60
C THR A 50 -5.50 0.50 -1.45
N ALA A 51 -5.73 0.04 -0.23
CA ALA A 51 -5.88 -1.37 0.10
C ALA A 51 -7.34 -1.71 0.40
N TYR A 52 -7.84 -2.83 -0.11
CA TYR A 52 -9.21 -3.31 0.04
C TYR A 52 -9.23 -4.57 0.90
N GLY A 53 -9.93 -4.55 2.03
CA GLY A 53 -9.99 -5.70 2.94
C GLY A 53 -11.13 -5.67 3.96
N ASP A 54 -11.34 -6.81 4.62
CA ASP A 54 -12.41 -7.03 5.59
C ASP A 54 -11.95 -6.68 7.02
N GLN A 55 -12.54 -5.63 7.59
CA GLN A 55 -12.18 -5.15 8.92
C GLN A 55 -12.67 -6.07 10.06
N LYS A 56 -13.50 -7.07 9.77
CA LYS A 56 -14.16 -7.90 10.79
C LYS A 56 -13.40 -9.17 11.16
N GLN A 57 -12.38 -9.56 10.41
CA GLN A 57 -11.56 -10.71 10.72
C GLN A 57 -10.36 -10.26 11.57
N THR A 58 -10.28 -10.74 12.80
CA THR A 58 -9.51 -10.12 13.89
C THR A 58 -7.98 -9.99 13.71
N PRO A 59 -7.28 -10.73 12.81
CA PRO A 59 -5.88 -10.39 12.45
C PRO A 59 -5.78 -9.21 11.48
N GLU A 60 -6.75 -9.09 10.59
CA GLU A 60 -6.78 -8.10 9.51
C GLU A 60 -6.96 -6.69 10.08
N HIS A 61 -7.81 -6.51 11.09
CA HIS A 61 -7.99 -5.21 11.74
C HIS A 61 -6.66 -4.59 12.26
N LEU A 62 -5.76 -5.39 12.83
CA LEU A 62 -4.45 -4.90 13.31
C LEU A 62 -3.53 -4.58 12.13
N LEU A 63 -3.54 -5.43 11.11
CA LEU A 63 -2.83 -5.23 9.84
C LEU A 63 -3.27 -3.93 9.16
N LEU A 64 -4.58 -3.70 9.06
CA LEU A 64 -5.19 -2.53 8.45
C LEU A 64 -4.83 -1.24 9.20
N ARG A 65 -4.84 -1.26 10.54
CA ARG A 65 -4.36 -0.11 11.33
C ARG A 65 -2.87 0.14 11.09
N ALA A 66 -2.06 -0.91 11.04
CA ALA A 66 -0.63 -0.78 10.77
C ALA A 66 -0.36 -0.20 9.38
N LEU A 67 -1.10 -0.62 8.35
CA LEU A 67 -1.04 -0.05 7.00
C LEU A 67 -1.48 1.41 6.99
N SER A 68 -2.62 1.73 7.60
CA SER A 68 -3.12 3.10 7.69
C SER A 68 -2.14 4.04 8.38
N SER A 69 -1.40 3.56 9.39
CA SER A 69 -0.34 4.36 10.05
C SER A 69 0.81 4.76 9.14
N THR A 70 0.98 4.08 8.00
CA THR A 70 1.98 4.42 6.97
C THR A 70 1.41 5.31 5.86
N GLY A 71 0.16 5.75 5.96
CA GLY A 71 -0.50 6.55 4.94
C GLY A 71 -1.05 5.74 3.75
N VAL A 72 -1.18 4.42 3.90
CA VAL A 72 -1.99 3.59 2.99
C VAL A 72 -3.46 3.85 3.31
N THR A 73 -4.26 4.16 2.30
CA THR A 73 -5.71 4.28 2.47
C THR A 73 -6.31 2.88 2.53
N VAL A 74 -7.04 2.57 3.60
CA VAL A 74 -7.70 1.28 3.76
C VAL A 74 -9.19 1.45 3.52
N VAL A 75 -9.74 0.70 2.57
CA VAL A 75 -11.16 0.66 2.26
C VAL A 75 -11.72 -0.65 2.80
N HIS A 76 -12.74 -0.54 3.65
CA HIS A 76 -13.47 -1.71 4.12
C HIS A 76 -14.33 -2.29 2.99
N THR A 77 -14.08 -3.54 2.64
CA THR A 77 -14.95 -4.32 1.77
C THR A 77 -15.69 -5.36 2.61
N ARG A 78 -17.00 -5.48 2.40
CA ARG A 78 -17.78 -6.58 2.97
C ARG A 78 -17.65 -7.75 2.01
N SER A 79 -16.92 -8.78 2.40
CA SER A 79 -17.01 -10.09 1.76
C SER A 79 -18.47 -10.54 1.85
N GLY A 80 -19.08 -10.76 0.68
CA GLY A 80 -20.47 -11.17 0.53
C GLY A 80 -20.70 -12.60 0.97
#